data_AF-A0A561CJT7-F1
#
_entry.id   AF-A0A561CJT7-F1
#
_cell.length_a   1.000
_cell.length_b   1.000
_cell.length_c   1.000
_cell.angle_alpha   90.00
_cell.angle_beta   90.00
_cell.angle_gamma   90.00
#
_symmetry.space_group_name_H-M   'P 1'
#
loop_
_entity.id
_entity.type
_entity.pdbx_description
1 polymer ?
#
loop_
_entity_poly.entity_id
_entity_poly.type
_entity_poly.pdbx_seq_one_letter_code
_entity_poly.pdbx_strand_id
1 'polypeptide(L)'
;MRFKLAAVAAAVAATLALAACGGGGGGGGGGAALPIGWGNGVPPPPAPAPAPAPAPAPAPAPAPAPAPATRTFMYEALPPAADAAAFLDQLNAQGARAFRFFSGLAFPTSPTGAEVVEAYVKDAGTTYAFELLPDTGSVADLQAQLNAQGARGFKWGGPYVVGGQIRTLYRKDNSSASTYTYAVLAAPTDSAAYLAQINAQGGNGYYSVGGAYMVGGATVLVFQKDAQGSATYGYEALDQPGSDADFLAQLEAKGAQGFRFKTGYVFSDGTKLLYEKDLSQSATFSYQNLQPAANSAGYIAQANAEGAKGNALVGDYMLPGGQIRTLYVRPANCSGFFCDTRSLFGF
;
A
#
# COMPACT_ATOMS: atom_id res chain seq x y z
N MET A 1 39.75 25.70 -9.05
CA MET A 1 40.34 26.87 -8.36
C MET A 1 40.54 26.50 -6.88
N ARG A 2 41.68 26.86 -6.29
CA ARG A 2 42.05 26.59 -4.88
C ARG A 2 41.88 27.87 -4.01
N PHE A 3 41.97 27.68 -2.69
CA PHE A 3 42.00 28.64 -1.55
C PHE A 3 40.63 28.87 -0.87
N LYS A 4 40.47 28.94 0.47
CA LYS A 4 41.30 28.76 1.69
C LYS A 4 40.33 28.81 2.91
N LEU A 5 40.72 28.24 4.05
CA LEU A 5 40.03 28.36 5.36
C LEU A 5 40.03 29.80 5.90
N ALA A 6 38.98 30.16 6.66
CA ALA A 6 39.08 30.95 7.90
C ALA A 6 37.78 30.85 8.73
N ALA A 7 37.92 30.69 10.05
CA ALA A 7 36.87 30.60 11.05
C ALA A 7 36.65 31.95 11.76
N VAL A 8 35.44 32.23 12.27
CA VAL A 8 35.17 33.03 13.49
C VAL A 8 33.83 32.59 14.09
N ALA A 9 33.80 32.50 15.43
CA ALA A 9 32.72 32.04 16.31
C ALA A 9 31.78 33.16 16.79
N ALA A 10 30.58 32.80 17.28
CA ALA A 10 29.93 33.42 18.45
C ALA A 10 28.74 32.56 18.95
N ALA A 11 28.66 32.39 20.27
CA ALA A 11 27.68 31.61 21.03
C ALA A 11 26.39 32.40 21.35
N VAL A 12 25.33 31.72 21.85
CA VAL A 12 24.57 32.03 23.08
C VAL A 12 23.51 30.94 23.37
N ALA A 13 23.29 30.75 24.68
CA ALA A 13 22.59 29.73 25.44
C ALA A 13 21.05 29.72 25.39
N ALA A 14 20.42 28.60 25.78
CA ALA A 14 19.84 28.42 27.13
C ALA A 14 18.92 27.19 27.23
N THR A 15 19.30 26.28 28.14
CA THR A 15 18.52 25.15 28.66
C THR A 15 17.66 25.59 29.85
N LEU A 16 16.40 25.15 29.92
CA LEU A 16 15.54 25.27 31.11
C LEU A 16 15.23 23.88 31.67
N ALA A 17 15.71 23.64 32.89
CA ALA A 17 15.25 22.59 33.79
C ALA A 17 14.56 23.27 34.98
N LEU A 18 13.40 22.78 35.39
CA LEU A 18 12.69 23.24 36.58
C LEU A 18 12.55 22.08 37.57
N ALA A 19 13.38 22.12 38.61
CA ALA A 19 13.18 21.41 39.86
C ALA A 19 12.64 22.42 40.88
N ALA A 20 11.56 22.07 41.58
CA ALA A 20 11.15 22.78 42.79
C ALA A 20 10.79 21.77 43.86
N CYS A 21 11.53 21.88 44.97
CA CYS A 21 11.33 21.25 46.27
C CYS A 21 10.74 22.32 47.20
N GLY A 22 9.83 21.93 48.09
CA GLY A 22 9.35 22.75 49.22
C GLY A 22 8.04 22.17 49.77
N GLY A 23 7.83 21.98 51.07
CA GLY A 23 8.61 22.31 52.25
C GLY A 23 7.97 21.64 53.49
N GLY A 24 8.72 21.60 54.59
CA GLY A 24 8.29 21.06 55.89
C GLY A 24 7.80 22.11 56.88
N GLY A 25 7.25 21.66 58.01
CA GLY A 25 6.93 22.47 59.19
C GLY A 25 6.51 21.59 60.37
N GLY A 26 7.25 21.67 61.49
CA GLY A 26 6.98 20.95 62.73
C GLY A 26 6.42 21.86 63.84
N GLY A 27 6.07 21.25 64.97
CA GLY A 27 5.74 21.95 66.22
C GLY A 27 5.35 20.99 67.34
N GLY A 28 6.19 20.87 68.36
CA GLY A 28 5.89 20.21 69.63
C GLY A 28 5.68 21.23 70.76
N GLY A 29 5.12 20.78 71.88
CA GLY A 29 5.07 21.55 73.13
C GLY A 29 4.17 20.90 74.18
N GLY A 30 4.79 20.40 75.26
CA GLY A 30 4.11 20.04 76.51
C GLY A 30 4.34 21.09 77.59
N GLY A 31 3.52 21.09 78.66
CA GLY A 31 3.81 21.84 79.89
C GLY A 31 2.61 22.19 80.78
N ALA A 32 2.41 21.39 81.83
CA ALA A 32 2.05 21.70 83.23
C ALA A 32 0.91 22.67 83.63
N ALA A 33 -0.09 22.08 84.31
CA ALA A 33 -0.67 22.39 85.64
C ALA A 33 -0.92 23.84 86.13
N LEU A 34 -2.17 24.11 86.58
CA LEU A 34 -2.61 24.51 87.95
C LEU A 34 -4.08 25.05 87.93
N PRO A 35 -4.81 25.14 89.07
CA PRO A 35 -6.15 24.53 89.21
C PRO A 35 -7.32 25.54 89.39
N ILE A 36 -8.48 24.99 89.78
CA ILE A 36 -9.68 25.57 90.45
C ILE A 36 -10.97 25.57 89.58
N GLY A 37 -12.04 24.93 90.08
CA GLY A 37 -13.40 25.48 89.98
C GLY A 37 -14.50 24.73 89.21
N TRP A 38 -15.05 23.66 89.78
CA TRP A 38 -16.50 23.41 90.02
C TRP A 38 -17.55 23.96 89.02
N GLY A 39 -18.33 23.03 88.43
CA GLY A 39 -19.77 23.25 88.18
C GLY A 39 -20.28 23.00 86.76
N ASN A 40 -21.26 22.10 86.68
CA ASN A 40 -22.30 21.95 85.65
C ASN A 40 -22.01 21.04 84.44
N GLY A 41 -22.81 19.97 84.38
CA GLY A 41 -22.78 18.93 83.36
C GLY A 41 -23.05 19.48 81.96
N VAL A 42 -22.08 19.22 81.09
CA VAL A 42 -22.19 19.45 79.65
C VAL A 42 -22.58 18.09 79.03
N PRO A 43 -23.62 18.04 78.17
CA PRO A 43 -24.03 16.80 77.50
C PRO A 43 -22.88 16.24 76.64
N PRO A 44 -22.79 14.91 76.48
CA PRO A 44 -21.71 14.29 75.72
C PRO A 44 -21.73 14.79 74.27
N PRO A 45 -20.56 15.10 73.68
CA PRO A 45 -20.48 15.53 72.29
C PRO A 45 -21.05 14.45 71.36
N PRO A 46 -21.77 14.83 70.29
CA PRO A 46 -22.29 13.88 69.31
C PRO A 46 -21.15 13.07 68.71
N ALA A 47 -21.38 11.77 68.53
CA ALA A 47 -20.39 10.84 67.99
C ALA A 47 -19.85 11.35 66.64
N PRO A 48 -18.52 11.30 66.40
CA PRO A 48 -17.94 11.69 65.12
C PRO A 48 -18.59 10.93 63.97
N ALA A 49 -18.99 11.65 62.93
CA ALA A 49 -19.54 11.04 61.72
C ALA A 49 -18.52 10.03 61.14
N PRO A 50 -18.97 8.84 60.68
CA PRO A 50 -18.08 7.85 60.07
C PRO A 50 -17.27 8.46 58.93
N ALA A 51 -15.96 8.21 58.92
CA ALA A 51 -15.08 8.67 57.85
C ALA A 51 -15.61 8.18 56.48
N PRO A 52 -15.67 9.05 55.45
CA PRO A 52 -16.08 8.65 54.11
C PRO A 52 -15.26 7.45 53.63
N ALA A 53 -15.94 6.44 53.09
CA ALA A 53 -15.27 5.26 52.52
C ALA A 53 -14.24 5.70 51.47
N PRO A 54 -13.00 5.16 51.48
CA PRO A 54 -11.99 5.48 50.48
C PRO A 54 -12.53 5.27 49.06
N ALA A 55 -12.32 6.25 48.19
CA ALA A 55 -12.72 6.15 46.80
C ALA A 55 -12.11 4.89 46.15
N PRO A 56 -12.89 4.10 45.39
CA PRO A 56 -12.37 2.92 44.70
C PRO A 56 -11.15 3.27 43.85
N ALA A 57 -10.11 2.44 43.95
CA ALA A 57 -8.91 2.61 43.13
C ALA A 57 -9.28 2.64 41.64
N PRO A 58 -8.71 3.56 40.84
CA PRO A 58 -8.96 3.62 39.40
C PRO A 58 -8.68 2.26 38.74
N ALA A 59 -9.59 1.81 37.89
CA ALA A 59 -9.41 0.57 37.15
C ALA A 59 -8.10 0.63 36.32
N PRO A 60 -7.31 -0.45 36.26
CA PRO A 60 -6.11 -0.51 35.44
C PRO A 60 -6.43 -0.15 33.98
N ALA A 61 -5.56 0.65 33.36
CA ALA A 61 -5.70 1.00 31.95
C ALA A 61 -5.74 -0.27 31.09
N PRO A 62 -6.64 -0.36 30.08
CA PRO A 62 -6.69 -1.50 29.18
C PRO A 62 -5.33 -1.79 28.56
N ALA A 63 -4.96 -3.07 28.44
CA ALA A 63 -3.73 -3.49 27.79
C ALA A 63 -3.70 -2.95 26.33
N PRO A 64 -2.52 -2.53 25.82
CA PRO A 64 -2.39 -2.06 24.45
C PRO A 64 -2.92 -3.10 23.46
N ALA A 65 -3.64 -2.64 22.43
CA ALA A 65 -4.12 -3.52 21.37
C ALA A 65 -2.93 -4.24 20.68
N PRO A 66 -3.08 -5.53 20.32
CA PRO A 66 -2.06 -6.26 19.58
C PRO A 66 -1.66 -5.52 18.30
N ALA A 67 -0.35 -5.46 18.01
CA ALA A 67 0.13 -4.88 16.76
C ALA A 67 -0.44 -5.65 15.56
N PRO A 68 -0.86 -4.96 14.47
CA PRO A 68 -1.38 -5.62 13.27
C PRO A 68 -0.39 -6.65 12.73
N ALA A 69 -0.89 -7.82 12.33
CA ALA A 69 -0.07 -8.85 11.68
C ALA A 69 0.56 -8.28 10.40
N THR A 70 1.89 -8.41 10.27
CA THR A 70 2.59 -7.96 9.07
C THR A 70 2.27 -8.92 7.92
N ARG A 71 1.72 -8.39 6.83
CA ARG A 71 1.47 -9.15 5.61
C ARG A 71 2.80 -9.64 5.03
N THR A 72 2.84 -10.88 4.56
CA THR A 72 4.01 -11.45 3.88
C THR A 72 3.67 -11.77 2.43
N PHE A 73 4.71 -11.83 1.60
CA PHE A 73 4.62 -12.14 0.18
C PHE A 73 5.58 -13.26 -0.14
N MET A 74 5.11 -14.27 -0.87
CA MET A 74 5.93 -15.38 -1.35
C MET A 74 5.83 -15.45 -2.87
N TYR A 75 6.97 -15.48 -3.54
CA TYR A 75 7.10 -15.49 -4.98
C TYR A 75 7.66 -16.81 -5.47
N GLU A 76 7.14 -17.27 -6.59
CA GLU A 76 7.67 -18.40 -7.36
C GLU A 76 7.76 -17.98 -8.83
N ALA A 77 8.66 -18.63 -9.55
CA ALA A 77 8.78 -18.46 -11.00
C ALA A 77 8.77 -19.83 -11.67
N LEU A 78 8.11 -19.90 -12.81
CA LEU A 78 8.09 -21.07 -13.67
C LEU A 78 8.60 -20.71 -15.07
N PRO A 79 9.11 -21.69 -15.83
CA PRO A 79 9.38 -21.48 -17.25
C PRO A 79 8.12 -20.99 -17.97
N PRO A 80 8.28 -20.19 -19.04
CA PRO A 80 7.15 -19.69 -19.80
C PRO A 80 6.43 -20.85 -20.47
N ALA A 81 5.10 -20.79 -20.46
CA ALA A 81 4.29 -21.82 -21.10
C ALA A 81 4.45 -21.77 -22.63
N ALA A 82 4.40 -22.94 -23.27
CA ALA A 82 4.57 -23.06 -24.72
C ALA A 82 3.41 -22.43 -25.52
N ASP A 83 2.20 -22.50 -24.98
CA ASP A 83 0.98 -21.99 -25.59
C ASP A 83 -0.05 -21.56 -24.54
N ALA A 84 -1.17 -21.01 -25.02
CA ALA A 84 -2.23 -20.50 -24.15
C ALA A 84 -2.90 -21.58 -23.29
N ALA A 85 -3.00 -22.82 -23.76
CA ALA A 85 -3.62 -23.90 -22.98
C ALA A 85 -2.70 -24.32 -21.83
N ALA A 86 -1.41 -24.54 -22.12
CA ALA A 86 -0.41 -24.83 -21.11
C ALA A 86 -0.30 -23.71 -20.06
N PHE A 87 -0.42 -22.45 -20.48
CA PHE A 87 -0.44 -21.31 -19.56
C PHE A 87 -1.67 -21.32 -18.66
N LEU A 88 -2.86 -21.60 -19.20
CA LEU A 88 -4.08 -21.70 -18.40
C LEU A 88 -3.99 -22.82 -17.36
N ASP A 89 -3.44 -23.98 -17.74
CA ASP A 89 -3.21 -25.09 -16.83
C ASP A 89 -2.25 -24.70 -15.71
N GLN A 90 -1.17 -24.01 -16.05
CA GLN A 90 -0.20 -23.51 -15.08
C GLN A 90 -0.80 -22.47 -14.14
N LEU A 91 -1.55 -21.50 -14.67
CA LEU A 91 -2.27 -20.49 -13.90
C LEU A 91 -3.20 -21.13 -12.87
N ASN A 92 -4.00 -22.12 -13.28
CA ASN A 92 -4.94 -22.79 -12.39
C ASN A 92 -4.24 -23.73 -11.38
N ALA A 93 -3.15 -24.40 -11.77
CA ALA A 93 -2.33 -25.17 -10.83
C ALA A 93 -1.71 -24.28 -9.74
N GLN A 94 -1.23 -23.09 -10.11
CA GLN A 94 -0.75 -22.08 -9.17
C GLN A 94 -1.88 -21.50 -8.32
N GLY A 95 -3.03 -21.21 -8.95
CA GLY A 95 -4.26 -20.74 -8.29
C GLY A 95 -4.73 -21.67 -7.18
N ALA A 96 -4.72 -22.98 -7.42
CA ALA A 96 -5.06 -24.00 -6.42
C ALA A 96 -4.08 -24.01 -5.23
N ARG A 97 -2.83 -23.57 -5.45
CA ARG A 97 -1.80 -23.41 -4.43
C ARG A 97 -1.82 -22.03 -3.76
N ALA A 98 -2.86 -21.23 -3.96
CA ALA A 98 -3.01 -19.86 -3.46
C ALA A 98 -2.05 -18.82 -4.08
N PHE A 99 -1.50 -19.13 -5.25
CA PHE A 99 -0.72 -18.18 -6.03
C PHE A 99 -1.58 -17.50 -7.08
N ARG A 100 -1.35 -16.22 -7.30
CA ARG A 100 -1.84 -15.50 -8.46
C ARG A 100 -0.70 -15.12 -9.38
N PHE A 101 -1.01 -15.00 -10.66
CA PHE A 101 -0.06 -14.46 -11.63
C PHE A 101 0.34 -13.05 -11.24
N PHE A 102 1.65 -12.78 -11.28
CA PHE A 102 2.22 -11.46 -11.04
C PHE A 102 2.64 -10.82 -12.35
N SER A 103 3.55 -11.43 -13.11
CA SER A 103 4.01 -10.93 -14.41
C SER A 103 4.89 -11.96 -15.12
N GLY A 104 5.03 -11.81 -16.45
CA GLY A 104 6.22 -12.29 -17.13
C GLY A 104 7.43 -11.42 -16.75
N LEU A 105 8.56 -12.03 -16.43
CA LEU A 105 9.82 -11.36 -16.12
C LEU A 105 10.86 -11.77 -17.15
N ALA A 106 11.62 -10.81 -17.69
CA ALA A 106 12.66 -11.04 -18.67
C ALA A 106 14.01 -10.56 -18.13
N PHE A 107 15.02 -11.42 -18.21
CA PHE A 107 16.37 -11.20 -17.72
C PHE A 107 17.35 -11.30 -18.90
N PRO A 108 17.98 -10.20 -19.34
CA PRO A 108 18.94 -10.24 -20.43
C PRO A 108 20.11 -11.18 -20.13
N THR A 109 20.35 -12.14 -21.00
CA THR A 109 21.49 -13.09 -20.92
C THR A 109 22.55 -12.80 -21.98
N SER A 110 22.16 -12.09 -23.04
CA SER A 110 23.06 -11.58 -24.11
C SER A 110 22.38 -10.39 -24.81
N PRO A 111 23.05 -9.67 -25.74
CA PRO A 111 22.44 -8.57 -26.47
C PRO A 111 21.16 -8.93 -27.26
N THR A 112 20.97 -10.21 -27.59
CA THR A 112 19.81 -10.70 -28.37
C THR A 112 19.02 -11.80 -27.66
N GLY A 113 19.34 -12.08 -26.40
CA GLY A 113 18.77 -13.20 -25.65
C GLY A 113 18.35 -12.78 -24.26
N ALA A 114 17.21 -13.29 -23.82
CA ALA A 114 16.73 -13.12 -22.47
C ALA A 114 16.23 -14.47 -21.94
N GLU A 115 16.50 -14.73 -20.67
CA GLU A 115 15.73 -15.70 -19.90
C GLU A 115 14.36 -15.06 -19.60
N VAL A 116 13.28 -15.76 -19.91
CA VAL A 116 11.93 -15.34 -19.54
C VAL A 116 11.38 -16.33 -18.54
N VAL A 117 10.69 -15.85 -17.52
CA VAL A 117 9.94 -16.66 -16.56
C VAL A 117 8.58 -16.04 -16.29
N GLU A 118 7.64 -16.87 -15.88
CA GLU A 118 6.34 -16.44 -15.39
C GLU A 118 6.37 -16.42 -13.87
N ALA A 119 6.24 -15.22 -13.29
CA ALA A 119 6.26 -15.03 -11.86
C ALA A 119 4.86 -15.04 -11.26
N TYR A 120 4.77 -15.65 -10.09
CA TYR A 120 3.57 -15.84 -9.31
C TYR A 120 3.79 -15.33 -7.90
N VAL A 121 2.73 -14.89 -7.24
CA VAL A 121 2.77 -14.42 -5.85
C VAL A 121 1.65 -15.04 -5.02
N LYS A 122 1.99 -15.43 -3.80
CA LYS A 122 1.08 -15.77 -2.73
C LYS A 122 1.17 -14.70 -1.65
N ASP A 123 0.06 -14.00 -1.46
CA ASP A 123 -0.08 -12.91 -0.51
C ASP A 123 -1.41 -12.93 0.24
N ALA A 124 -2.23 -13.97 0.05
CA ALA A 124 -3.50 -14.19 0.70
C ALA A 124 -3.77 -15.69 0.94
N GLY A 125 -4.60 -16.00 1.93
CA GLY A 125 -5.03 -17.37 2.26
C GLY A 125 -6.22 -17.86 1.42
N THR A 126 -6.26 -17.52 0.13
CA THR A 126 -7.34 -17.92 -0.79
C THR A 126 -6.80 -18.64 -2.02
N THR A 127 -7.64 -19.39 -2.71
CA THR A 127 -7.31 -19.97 -4.02
C THR A 127 -7.90 -19.14 -5.15
N TYR A 128 -7.32 -19.29 -6.33
CA TYR A 128 -7.73 -18.54 -7.50
C TYR A 128 -8.13 -19.46 -8.65
N ALA A 129 -9.12 -19.03 -9.42
CA ALA A 129 -9.44 -19.60 -10.72
C ALA A 129 -9.09 -18.59 -11.81
N PHE A 130 -8.59 -19.08 -12.94
CA PHE A 130 -8.18 -18.25 -14.07
C PHE A 130 -8.94 -18.62 -15.32
N GLU A 131 -9.18 -17.61 -16.15
CA GLU A 131 -9.64 -17.78 -17.53
C GLU A 131 -8.74 -16.99 -18.47
N LEU A 132 -8.55 -17.54 -19.66
CA LEU A 132 -7.86 -16.88 -20.77
C LEU A 132 -8.84 -16.79 -21.94
N LEU A 133 -9.12 -15.57 -22.37
CA LEU A 133 -9.94 -15.32 -23.54
C LEU A 133 -9.12 -14.72 -24.68
N PRO A 134 -9.57 -14.83 -25.93
CA PRO A 134 -9.00 -14.06 -27.03
C PRO A 134 -9.07 -12.55 -26.74
N ASP A 135 -8.05 -11.83 -27.18
CA ASP A 135 -8.06 -10.37 -27.20
C ASP A 135 -9.21 -9.85 -28.07
N THR A 136 -9.80 -8.72 -27.68
CA THR A 136 -10.98 -8.16 -28.35
C THR A 136 -10.59 -7.17 -29.44
N GLY A 137 -11.33 -7.15 -30.55
CA GLY A 137 -11.04 -6.26 -31.69
C GLY A 137 -11.59 -4.84 -31.59
N SER A 138 -12.51 -4.57 -30.65
CA SER A 138 -13.18 -3.28 -30.52
C SER A 138 -13.47 -2.92 -29.05
N VAL A 139 -13.69 -1.63 -28.78
CA VAL A 139 -14.08 -1.12 -27.45
C VAL A 139 -15.39 -1.77 -26.98
N ALA A 140 -16.35 -1.96 -27.89
CA ALA A 140 -17.64 -2.57 -27.57
C ALA A 140 -17.49 -4.05 -27.18
N ASP A 141 -16.66 -4.80 -27.91
CA ASP A 141 -16.39 -6.20 -27.60
C ASP A 141 -15.64 -6.34 -26.27
N LEU A 142 -14.68 -5.45 -26.00
CA LEU A 142 -13.99 -5.38 -24.71
C LEU A 142 -14.98 -5.16 -23.57
N GLN A 143 -15.84 -4.15 -23.70
CA GLN A 143 -16.85 -3.82 -22.70
C GLN A 143 -17.81 -5.01 -22.44
N ALA A 144 -18.23 -5.71 -23.50
CA ALA A 144 -19.09 -6.89 -23.40
C ALA A 144 -18.38 -8.05 -22.70
N GLN A 145 -17.13 -8.35 -23.09
CA GLN A 145 -16.33 -9.42 -22.49
C GLN A 145 -16.07 -9.17 -21.00
N LEU A 146 -15.67 -7.94 -20.65
CA LEU A 146 -15.45 -7.52 -19.27
C LEU A 146 -16.71 -7.68 -18.41
N ASN A 147 -17.87 -7.24 -18.89
CA ASN A 147 -19.13 -7.37 -18.15
C ASN A 147 -19.56 -8.84 -17.98
N ALA A 148 -19.39 -9.66 -19.02
CA ALA A 148 -19.67 -11.10 -18.94
C ALA A 148 -18.81 -11.80 -17.88
N GLN A 149 -17.53 -11.44 -17.81
CA GLN A 149 -16.58 -12.00 -16.83
C GLN A 149 -16.79 -11.44 -15.42
N GLY A 150 -17.04 -10.13 -15.31
CA GLY A 150 -17.35 -9.46 -14.06
C GLY A 150 -18.59 -10.02 -13.36
N ALA A 151 -19.65 -10.32 -14.12
CA ALA A 151 -20.86 -10.97 -13.61
C ALA A 151 -20.61 -12.37 -13.00
N ARG A 152 -19.52 -13.03 -13.41
CA ARG A 152 -19.09 -14.35 -12.89
C ARG A 152 -18.07 -14.24 -11.75
N GLY A 153 -17.70 -13.02 -11.36
CA GLY A 153 -16.75 -12.73 -10.28
C GLY A 153 -15.29 -12.72 -10.73
N PHE A 154 -15.02 -12.61 -12.03
CA PHE A 154 -13.66 -12.46 -12.53
C PHE A 154 -13.24 -11.00 -12.59
N LYS A 155 -12.04 -10.73 -12.08
CA LYS A 155 -11.31 -9.47 -12.29
C LYS A 155 -10.51 -9.55 -13.58
N TRP A 156 -10.55 -8.48 -14.36
CA TRP A 156 -9.67 -8.29 -15.50
C TRP A 156 -8.23 -8.13 -15.04
N GLY A 157 -7.35 -8.98 -15.56
CA GLY A 157 -5.92 -8.88 -15.35
C GLY A 157 -5.25 -7.96 -16.37
N GLY A 158 -5.68 -8.03 -17.63
CA GLY A 158 -5.00 -7.38 -18.75
C GLY A 158 -4.63 -8.36 -19.88
N PRO A 159 -4.10 -7.84 -21.00
CA PRO A 159 -3.56 -8.66 -22.08
C PRO A 159 -2.20 -9.26 -21.69
N TYR A 160 -1.96 -10.51 -22.07
CA TYR A 160 -0.68 -11.20 -21.91
C TYR A 160 -0.32 -11.94 -23.20
N VAL A 161 0.94 -11.88 -23.59
CA VAL A 161 1.45 -12.59 -24.77
C VAL A 161 1.95 -13.98 -24.34
N VAL A 162 1.35 -15.01 -24.91
CA VAL A 162 1.71 -16.41 -24.66
C VAL A 162 1.70 -17.19 -25.97
N GLY A 163 2.76 -17.96 -26.25
CA GLY A 163 2.87 -18.72 -27.51
C GLY A 163 2.72 -17.86 -28.77
N GLY A 164 3.13 -16.59 -28.72
CA GLY A 164 2.96 -15.62 -29.82
C GLY A 164 1.54 -15.07 -30.00
N GLN A 165 0.61 -15.37 -29.08
CA GLN A 165 -0.78 -14.89 -29.12
C GLN A 165 -1.05 -13.96 -27.95
N ILE A 166 -1.82 -12.88 -28.20
CA ILE A 166 -2.34 -12.02 -27.14
C ILE A 166 -3.60 -12.67 -26.57
N ARG A 167 -3.62 -12.87 -25.25
CA ARG A 167 -4.75 -13.41 -24.49
C ARG A 167 -5.13 -12.46 -23.37
N THR A 168 -6.43 -12.30 -23.14
CA THR A 168 -6.93 -11.53 -21.99
C THR A 168 -7.00 -12.43 -20.76
N LEU A 169 -6.26 -12.08 -19.71
CA LEU A 169 -6.26 -12.79 -18.44
C LEU A 169 -7.40 -12.32 -17.55
N TYR A 170 -8.11 -13.27 -16.96
CA TYR A 170 -9.11 -13.05 -15.94
C TYR A 170 -8.78 -13.88 -14.70
N ARG A 171 -8.99 -13.30 -13.52
CA ARG A 171 -8.75 -13.95 -12.22
C ARG A 171 -9.96 -13.84 -11.32
N LYS A 172 -10.40 -14.96 -10.76
CA LYS A 172 -11.41 -15.01 -9.71
C LYS A 172 -10.78 -15.47 -8.39
N ASP A 173 -11.14 -14.79 -7.31
CA ASP A 173 -10.84 -15.22 -5.95
C ASP A 173 -11.95 -16.16 -5.48
N ASN A 174 -11.60 -17.41 -5.18
CA ASN A 174 -12.58 -18.45 -4.84
C ASN A 174 -13.20 -18.25 -3.44
N SER A 175 -12.60 -17.41 -2.60
CA SER A 175 -13.16 -17.04 -1.30
C SER A 175 -14.13 -15.85 -1.37
N SER A 176 -14.19 -15.16 -2.51
CA SER A 176 -15.00 -13.97 -2.70
C SER A 176 -16.30 -14.29 -3.45
N ALA A 177 -17.41 -13.77 -2.94
CA ALA A 177 -18.70 -13.75 -3.63
C ALA A 177 -18.91 -12.47 -4.47
N SER A 178 -17.92 -11.59 -4.55
CA SER A 178 -18.01 -10.32 -5.29
C SER A 178 -18.23 -10.56 -6.78
N THR A 179 -19.03 -9.69 -7.37
CA THR A 179 -19.16 -9.51 -8.83
C THR A 179 -18.68 -8.11 -9.19
N TYR A 180 -18.33 -7.91 -10.46
CA TYR A 180 -17.71 -6.68 -10.92
C TYR A 180 -18.47 -6.07 -12.08
N THR A 181 -18.65 -4.75 -12.04
CA THR A 181 -19.11 -3.95 -13.18
C THR A 181 -17.94 -3.22 -13.78
N TYR A 182 -17.87 -3.17 -15.12
CA TYR A 182 -16.80 -2.48 -15.82
C TYR A 182 -17.30 -1.28 -16.61
N ALA A 183 -16.43 -0.29 -16.77
CA ALA A 183 -16.59 0.77 -17.73
C ALA A 183 -15.30 0.92 -18.55
N VAL A 184 -15.45 1.06 -19.86
CA VAL A 184 -14.35 1.31 -20.80
C VAL A 184 -14.56 2.69 -21.41
N LEU A 185 -13.62 3.60 -21.17
CA LEU A 185 -13.69 4.97 -21.66
C LEU A 185 -12.45 5.29 -22.49
N ALA A 186 -12.57 6.19 -23.46
CA ALA A 186 -11.39 6.70 -24.17
C ALA A 186 -10.41 7.34 -23.19
N ALA A 187 -9.11 7.12 -23.40
CA ALA A 187 -8.06 7.73 -22.61
C ALA A 187 -7.80 9.16 -23.10
N PRO A 188 -7.92 10.19 -22.24
CA PRO A 188 -7.50 11.53 -22.61
C PRO A 188 -5.99 11.60 -22.84
N THR A 189 -5.57 12.50 -23.74
CA THR A 189 -4.16 12.63 -24.12
C THR A 189 -3.36 13.59 -23.25
N ASP A 190 -4.01 14.55 -22.59
CA ASP A 190 -3.39 15.44 -21.62
C ASP A 190 -3.65 14.99 -20.19
N SER A 191 -2.70 15.29 -19.30
CA SER A 191 -2.74 14.82 -17.92
C SER A 191 -3.93 15.37 -17.11
N ALA A 192 -4.37 16.60 -17.39
CA ALA A 192 -5.45 17.25 -16.65
C ALA A 192 -6.82 16.60 -16.93
N ALA A 193 -7.16 16.41 -18.21
CA ALA A 193 -8.38 15.72 -18.62
C ALA A 193 -8.37 14.25 -18.16
N TYR A 194 -7.21 13.59 -18.23
CA TYR A 194 -7.03 12.24 -17.72
C TYR A 194 -7.34 12.16 -16.23
N LEU A 195 -6.73 13.04 -15.42
CA LEU A 195 -6.97 13.10 -13.97
C LEU A 195 -8.42 13.40 -13.62
N ALA A 196 -9.06 14.33 -14.34
CA ALA A 196 -10.47 14.64 -14.15
C ALA A 196 -11.35 13.42 -14.38
N GLN A 197 -11.11 12.68 -15.48
CA GLN A 197 -11.88 11.49 -15.82
C GLN A 197 -11.71 10.37 -14.79
N ILE A 198 -10.47 10.02 -14.42
CA ILE A 198 -10.24 8.92 -13.47
C ILE A 198 -10.72 9.25 -12.06
N ASN A 199 -10.64 10.50 -11.62
CA ASN A 199 -11.15 10.91 -10.30
C ASN A 199 -12.69 10.94 -10.29
N ALA A 200 -13.33 11.35 -11.39
CA ALA A 200 -14.79 11.24 -11.52
C ALA A 200 -15.26 9.78 -11.43
N GLN A 201 -14.56 8.85 -12.08
CA GLN A 201 -14.85 7.41 -11.95
C GLN A 201 -14.54 6.91 -10.52
N GLY A 202 -13.41 7.28 -9.96
CA GLY A 202 -12.99 6.94 -8.60
C GLY A 202 -14.00 7.36 -7.53
N GLY A 203 -14.56 8.56 -7.63
CA GLY A 203 -15.63 9.05 -6.75
C GLY A 203 -16.94 8.26 -6.88
N ASN A 204 -17.18 7.62 -8.03
CA ASN A 204 -18.31 6.72 -8.26
C ASN A 204 -18.02 5.26 -7.84
N GLY A 205 -16.87 5.00 -7.24
CA GLY A 205 -16.43 3.68 -6.77
C GLY A 205 -15.78 2.81 -7.85
N TYR A 206 -15.41 3.39 -8.99
CA TYR A 206 -14.70 2.68 -10.04
C TYR A 206 -13.18 2.81 -9.88
N TYR A 207 -12.50 1.69 -9.70
CA TYR A 207 -11.05 1.60 -9.69
C TYR A 207 -10.50 1.51 -11.13
N SER A 208 -9.53 2.36 -11.47
CA SER A 208 -8.75 2.24 -12.72
C SER A 208 -7.80 1.04 -12.66
N VAL A 209 -8.13 -0.05 -13.35
CA VAL A 209 -7.50 -1.37 -13.17
C VAL A 209 -6.06 -1.43 -13.64
N GLY A 210 -5.74 -0.79 -14.75
CA GLY A 210 -4.40 -0.79 -15.35
C GLY A 210 -4.00 0.59 -15.86
N GLY A 211 -2.89 0.62 -16.61
CA GLY A 211 -2.58 1.74 -17.51
C GLY A 211 -3.52 1.75 -18.72
N ALA A 212 -3.32 2.72 -19.61
CA ALA A 212 -4.12 2.78 -20.82
C ALA A 212 -3.86 1.58 -21.75
N TYR A 213 -4.92 1.07 -22.35
CA TYR A 213 -4.92 -0.13 -23.18
C TYR A 213 -5.37 0.23 -24.60
N MET A 214 -4.74 -0.40 -25.60
CA MET A 214 -5.08 -0.18 -27.01
C MET A 214 -6.03 -1.28 -27.49
N VAL A 215 -7.19 -0.89 -28.03
CA VAL A 215 -8.18 -1.82 -28.59
C VAL A 215 -8.85 -1.21 -29.81
N GLY A 216 -8.90 -1.94 -30.92
CA GLY A 216 -9.53 -1.46 -32.15
C GLY A 216 -9.00 -0.11 -32.66
N GLY A 217 -7.72 0.19 -32.40
CA GLY A 217 -7.09 1.47 -32.74
C GLY A 217 -7.36 2.61 -31.76
N ALA A 218 -8.17 2.41 -30.72
CA ALA A 218 -8.43 3.39 -29.67
C ALA A 218 -7.60 3.11 -28.41
N THR A 219 -7.07 4.16 -27.79
CA THR A 219 -6.51 4.09 -26.43
C THR A 219 -7.64 4.27 -25.42
N VAL A 220 -7.81 3.32 -24.49
CA VAL A 220 -8.88 3.30 -23.50
C VAL A 220 -8.36 3.12 -22.08
N LEU A 221 -9.19 3.48 -21.11
CA LEU A 221 -9.04 3.18 -19.69
C LEU A 221 -10.11 2.17 -19.28
N VAL A 222 -9.69 1.14 -18.54
CA VAL A 222 -10.57 0.12 -18.00
C VAL A 222 -10.79 0.39 -16.52
N PHE A 223 -12.05 0.57 -16.16
CA PHE A 223 -12.51 0.82 -14.80
C PHE A 223 -13.31 -0.37 -14.29
N GLN A 224 -13.12 -0.71 -13.01
CA GLN A 224 -13.80 -1.82 -12.34
C GLN A 224 -14.43 -1.34 -11.04
N LYS A 225 -15.68 -1.69 -10.81
CA LYS A 225 -16.38 -1.48 -9.54
C LYS A 225 -16.79 -2.82 -8.95
N ASP A 226 -16.46 -3.03 -7.69
CA ASP A 226 -16.94 -4.18 -6.92
C ASP A 226 -18.40 -3.93 -6.49
N ALA A 227 -19.30 -4.85 -6.80
CA ALA A 227 -20.70 -4.76 -6.45
C ALA A 227 -20.96 -4.83 -4.92
N GLN A 228 -20.03 -5.40 -4.16
CA GLN A 228 -20.12 -5.50 -2.69
C GLN A 228 -19.35 -4.38 -1.98
N GLY A 229 -18.50 -3.64 -2.70
CA GLY A 229 -17.67 -2.59 -2.13
C GLY A 229 -18.32 -1.21 -2.14
N SER A 230 -18.01 -0.39 -1.14
CA SER A 230 -18.33 1.04 -1.10
C SER A 230 -17.09 1.95 -1.23
N ALA A 231 -15.92 1.36 -1.51
CA ALA A 231 -14.67 2.10 -1.65
C ALA A 231 -14.74 3.11 -2.79
N THR A 232 -14.12 4.27 -2.57
CA THR A 232 -13.94 5.32 -3.57
C THR A 232 -12.46 5.61 -3.73
N TYR A 233 -12.05 6.04 -4.92
CA TYR A 233 -10.64 6.17 -5.27
C TYR A 233 -10.28 7.60 -5.66
N GLY A 234 -9.09 8.04 -5.24
CA GLY A 234 -8.49 9.31 -5.61
C GLY A 234 -7.19 9.08 -6.36
N TYR A 235 -6.87 9.98 -7.28
CA TYR A 235 -5.70 9.89 -8.13
C TYR A 235 -5.00 11.24 -8.27
N GLU A 236 -3.68 11.19 -8.35
CA GLU A 236 -2.82 12.34 -8.62
C GLU A 236 -1.83 12.01 -9.74
N ALA A 237 -1.41 13.04 -10.47
CA ALA A 237 -0.33 12.97 -11.45
C ALA A 237 0.66 14.09 -11.15
N LEU A 238 1.93 13.72 -10.98
CA LEU A 238 3.01 14.66 -10.68
C LEU A 238 4.09 14.55 -11.72
N ASP A 239 4.87 15.60 -11.90
CA ASP A 239 6.04 15.54 -12.77
C ASP A 239 7.07 14.51 -12.28
N GLN A 240 7.76 13.90 -13.23
CA GLN A 240 8.90 13.05 -12.90
C GLN A 240 10.04 13.92 -12.35
N PRO A 241 10.58 13.62 -11.15
CA PRO A 241 11.70 14.37 -10.59
C PRO A 241 12.98 14.22 -11.42
N GLY A 242 13.87 15.20 -11.33
CA GLY A 242 15.12 15.22 -12.09
C GLY A 242 16.24 14.33 -11.52
N SER A 243 16.06 13.77 -10.32
CA SER A 243 17.07 12.94 -9.65
C SER A 243 16.45 11.70 -9.00
N ASP A 244 17.28 10.66 -8.82
CA ASP A 244 16.89 9.41 -8.16
C ASP A 244 16.46 9.63 -6.70
N ALA A 245 17.13 10.54 -6.00
CA ALA A 245 16.83 10.88 -4.62
C ALA A 245 15.46 11.58 -4.50
N ASP A 246 15.18 12.54 -5.38
CA ASP A 246 13.90 13.26 -5.39
C ASP A 246 12.76 12.36 -5.84
N PHE A 247 13.02 11.40 -6.75
CA PHE A 247 12.06 10.37 -7.13
C PHE A 247 11.60 9.55 -5.92
N LEU A 248 12.54 9.00 -5.15
CA LEU A 248 12.21 8.26 -3.93
C LEU A 248 11.53 9.14 -2.88
N ALA A 249 12.03 10.37 -2.68
CA ALA A 249 11.43 11.31 -1.73
C ALA A 249 9.98 11.64 -2.08
N GLN A 250 9.65 11.80 -3.36
CA GLN A 250 8.28 12.01 -3.81
C GLN A 250 7.39 10.78 -3.54
N LEU A 251 7.89 9.57 -3.79
CA LEU A 251 7.18 8.33 -3.48
C LEU A 251 6.88 8.21 -1.98
N GLU A 252 7.86 8.47 -1.11
CA GLU A 252 7.68 8.49 0.34
C GLU A 252 6.67 9.56 0.80
N ALA A 253 6.79 10.79 0.28
CA ALA A 253 5.90 11.88 0.64
C ALA A 253 4.44 11.58 0.27
N LYS A 254 4.21 10.98 -0.90
CA LYS A 254 2.88 10.55 -1.34
C LYS A 254 2.39 9.32 -0.61
N GLY A 255 3.28 8.37 -0.35
CA GLY A 255 3.00 7.19 0.46
C GLY A 255 2.54 7.52 1.88
N ALA A 256 3.15 8.51 2.53
CA ALA A 256 2.73 9.03 3.84
C ALA A 256 1.34 9.71 3.79
N GLN A 257 0.94 10.26 2.64
CA GLN A 257 -0.39 10.83 2.40
C GLN A 257 -1.43 9.76 2.02
N GLY A 258 -1.04 8.49 1.94
CA GLY A 258 -1.87 7.35 1.55
C GLY A 258 -1.99 7.13 0.05
N PHE A 259 -1.13 7.77 -0.75
CA PHE A 259 -1.05 7.54 -2.18
C PHE A 259 -0.01 6.46 -2.49
N ARG A 260 -0.44 5.42 -3.20
CA ARG A 260 0.41 4.39 -3.77
C ARG A 260 0.86 4.79 -5.18
N PHE A 261 2.14 4.60 -5.49
CA PHE A 261 2.66 4.75 -6.84
C PHE A 261 2.04 3.70 -7.75
N LYS A 262 1.43 4.14 -8.85
CA LYS A 262 0.76 3.30 -9.83
C LYS A 262 1.71 2.94 -10.98
N THR A 263 2.15 3.97 -11.71
CA THR A 263 3.05 3.82 -12.87
C THR A 263 3.52 5.20 -13.37
N GLY A 264 4.55 5.22 -14.22
CA GLY A 264 4.84 6.39 -15.06
C GLY A 264 3.99 6.34 -16.33
N TYR A 265 3.44 7.48 -16.75
CA TYR A 265 2.60 7.57 -17.94
C TYR A 265 2.99 8.79 -18.79
N VAL A 266 3.06 8.58 -20.11
CA VAL A 266 3.43 9.62 -21.07
C VAL A 266 2.17 10.27 -21.60
N PHE A 267 2.00 11.55 -21.30
CA PHE A 267 0.94 12.40 -21.84
C PHE A 267 1.51 13.33 -22.91
N SER A 268 0.60 13.98 -23.64
CA SER A 268 0.95 15.05 -24.60
C SER A 268 1.65 16.25 -23.96
N ASP A 269 1.41 16.48 -22.66
CA ASP A 269 2.04 17.54 -21.85
C ASP A 269 3.24 17.04 -21.02
N GLY A 270 3.71 15.81 -21.27
CA GLY A 270 4.92 15.24 -20.69
C GLY A 270 4.69 13.98 -19.86
N THR A 271 5.78 13.39 -19.36
CA THR A 271 5.73 12.21 -18.48
C THR A 271 5.29 12.61 -17.09
N LYS A 272 4.26 11.94 -16.57
CA LYS A 272 3.80 12.09 -15.18
C LYS A 272 3.92 10.76 -14.45
N LEU A 273 4.17 10.84 -13.15
CA LEU A 273 4.03 9.73 -12.22
C LEU A 273 2.59 9.73 -11.69
N LEU A 274 1.88 8.63 -11.92
CA LEU A 274 0.53 8.43 -11.46
C LEU A 274 0.52 7.81 -10.07
N TYR A 275 -0.31 8.37 -9.20
CA TYR A 275 -0.56 7.88 -7.86
C TYR A 275 -2.03 7.59 -7.68
N GLU A 276 -2.33 6.61 -6.84
CA GLU A 276 -3.69 6.17 -6.53
C GLU A 276 -3.87 6.06 -5.02
N LYS A 277 -5.09 6.28 -4.54
CA LYS A 277 -5.46 6.17 -3.13
C LYS A 277 -6.86 5.59 -3.01
N ASP A 278 -7.03 4.65 -2.09
CA ASP A 278 -8.35 4.28 -1.62
C ASP A 278 -8.77 5.26 -0.52
N LEU A 279 -9.79 6.07 -0.79
CA LEU A 279 -10.29 7.12 0.10
C LEU A 279 -11.12 6.56 1.25
N SER A 280 -11.49 5.28 1.21
CA SER A 280 -12.24 4.61 2.28
C SER A 280 -11.37 4.08 3.42
N GLN A 281 -10.04 4.17 3.28
CA GLN A 281 -9.09 3.68 4.27
C GLN A 281 -7.94 4.66 4.51
N SER A 282 -7.33 4.56 5.69
CA SER A 282 -6.18 5.37 6.09
C SER A 282 -4.86 4.63 5.86
N ALA A 283 -4.72 4.02 4.69
CA ALA A 283 -3.51 3.30 4.30
C ALA A 283 -2.32 4.26 4.15
N THR A 284 -1.12 3.77 4.45
CA THR A 284 0.15 4.43 4.12
C THR A 284 1.07 3.46 3.39
N PHE A 285 2.01 4.02 2.64
CA PHE A 285 2.95 3.24 1.83
C PHE A 285 4.37 3.78 2.05
N SER A 286 5.32 2.90 2.33
CA SER A 286 6.75 3.23 2.24
C SER A 286 7.39 2.44 1.12
N TYR A 287 8.48 2.94 0.58
CA TYR A 287 9.16 2.42 -0.58
C TYR A 287 10.62 2.15 -0.29
N GLN A 288 11.16 1.24 -1.08
CA GLN A 288 12.59 1.01 -1.14
C GLN A 288 12.93 0.55 -2.54
N ASN A 289 14.18 0.75 -2.92
CA ASN A 289 14.70 0.21 -4.16
C ASN A 289 15.99 -0.55 -3.92
N LEU A 290 16.16 -1.65 -4.64
CA LEU A 290 17.34 -2.49 -4.59
C LEU A 290 17.95 -2.60 -5.99
N GLN A 291 19.23 -2.98 -6.03
CA GLN A 291 19.84 -3.39 -7.30
C GLN A 291 19.11 -4.64 -7.80
N PRO A 292 18.68 -4.71 -9.07
CA PRO A 292 18.09 -5.92 -9.61
C PRO A 292 19.08 -7.07 -9.57
N ALA A 293 18.61 -8.24 -9.16
CA ALA A 293 19.41 -9.46 -9.23
C ALA A 293 19.69 -9.85 -10.69
N ALA A 294 20.81 -10.51 -10.93
CA ALA A 294 21.31 -10.76 -12.28
C ALA A 294 20.53 -11.82 -13.08
N ASN A 295 19.72 -12.65 -12.42
CA ASN A 295 18.95 -13.73 -13.05
C ASN A 295 17.64 -13.99 -12.29
N SER A 296 16.77 -14.80 -12.89
CA SER A 296 15.45 -15.11 -12.35
C SER A 296 15.50 -15.68 -10.92
N ALA A 297 16.38 -16.65 -10.67
CA ALA A 297 16.51 -17.31 -9.37
C ALA A 297 16.92 -16.32 -8.26
N GLY A 298 17.92 -15.48 -8.53
CA GLY A 298 18.35 -14.42 -7.60
C GLY A 298 17.26 -13.38 -7.39
N TYR A 299 16.51 -13.04 -8.44
CA TYR A 299 15.43 -12.06 -8.37
C TYR A 299 14.26 -12.54 -7.50
N ILE A 300 13.85 -13.80 -7.67
CA ILE A 300 12.82 -14.43 -6.83
C ILE A 300 13.31 -14.59 -5.39
N ALA A 301 14.59 -14.95 -5.16
CA ALA A 301 15.17 -14.99 -3.83
C ALA A 301 15.15 -13.60 -3.14
N GLN A 302 15.53 -12.55 -3.86
CA GLN A 302 15.46 -11.16 -3.37
C GLN A 302 14.01 -10.75 -3.06
N ALA A 303 13.08 -11.03 -3.96
CA ALA A 303 11.66 -10.73 -3.77
C ALA A 303 11.07 -11.47 -2.56
N ASN A 304 11.45 -12.72 -2.31
CA ASN A 304 11.05 -13.48 -1.14
C ASN A 304 11.68 -12.93 0.16
N ALA A 305 12.95 -12.53 0.13
CA ALA A 305 13.60 -11.94 1.30
C ALA A 305 12.93 -10.62 1.72
N GLU A 306 12.52 -9.80 0.74
CA GLU A 306 11.75 -8.57 0.98
C GLU A 306 10.29 -8.86 1.34
N GLY A 307 9.68 -9.85 0.69
CA GLY A 307 8.32 -10.30 0.98
C GLY A 307 8.15 -10.81 2.41
N ALA A 308 9.17 -11.45 2.99
CA ALA A 308 9.20 -11.86 4.39
C ALA A 308 9.22 -10.67 5.37
N LYS A 309 9.71 -9.51 4.93
CA LYS A 309 9.69 -8.24 5.70
C LYS A 309 8.40 -7.45 5.49
N GLY A 310 7.50 -7.94 4.63
CA GLY A 310 6.26 -7.29 4.24
C GLY A 310 6.39 -6.26 3.12
N ASN A 311 7.51 -6.28 2.39
CA ASN A 311 7.74 -5.44 1.22
C ASN A 311 7.21 -6.17 -0.02
N ALA A 312 6.12 -5.66 -0.59
CA ALA A 312 5.53 -6.16 -1.82
C ALA A 312 6.38 -5.74 -3.03
N LEU A 313 6.64 -6.66 -3.95
CA LEU A 313 7.33 -6.36 -5.20
C LEU A 313 6.45 -5.43 -6.05
N VAL A 314 7.05 -4.44 -6.69
CA VAL A 314 6.38 -3.60 -7.69
C VAL A 314 6.92 -3.96 -9.08
N GLY A 315 8.22 -4.16 -9.18
CA GLY A 315 8.91 -4.53 -10.41
C GLY A 315 10.15 -3.66 -10.63
N ASP A 316 10.84 -3.91 -11.73
CA ASP A 316 11.97 -3.08 -12.14
C ASP A 316 11.49 -1.76 -12.75
N TYR A 317 12.13 -0.67 -12.34
CA TYR A 317 11.84 0.67 -12.79
C TYR A 317 13.12 1.41 -13.13
N MET A 318 13.14 2.11 -14.25
CA MET A 318 14.24 2.99 -14.65
C MET A 318 14.09 4.34 -13.94
N LEU A 319 14.99 4.64 -13.02
CA LEU A 319 15.02 5.91 -12.30
C LEU A 319 15.47 7.07 -13.22
N PRO A 320 15.25 8.34 -12.81
CA PRO A 320 15.63 9.52 -13.60
C PRO A 320 17.10 9.55 -14.05
N GLY A 321 18.02 9.02 -13.23
CA GLY A 321 19.45 8.89 -13.54
C GLY A 321 19.79 7.77 -14.53
N GLY A 322 18.79 7.04 -15.05
CA GLY A 322 18.94 5.94 -16.00
C GLY A 322 19.28 4.58 -15.37
N GLN A 323 19.40 4.51 -14.04
CA GLN A 323 19.61 3.24 -13.33
C GLN A 323 18.31 2.46 -13.23
N ILE A 324 18.36 1.16 -13.54
CA ILE A 324 17.24 0.26 -13.29
C ILE A 324 17.34 -0.27 -11.86
N ARG A 325 16.25 -0.15 -11.10
CA ARG A 325 16.15 -0.60 -9.72
C ARG A 325 14.87 -1.40 -9.51
N THR A 326 14.94 -2.44 -8.69
CA THR A 326 13.75 -3.20 -8.28
C THR A 326 13.04 -2.44 -7.18
N LEU A 327 11.82 -2.00 -7.46
CA LEU A 327 10.99 -1.27 -6.51
C LEU A 327 10.18 -2.25 -5.64
N TYR A 328 10.11 -1.93 -4.35
CA TYR A 328 9.21 -2.56 -3.40
C TYR A 328 8.39 -1.51 -2.66
N VAL A 329 7.19 -1.90 -2.25
CA VAL A 329 6.28 -1.08 -1.46
C VAL A 329 5.83 -1.83 -0.21
N ARG A 330 5.83 -1.17 0.94
CA ARG A 330 5.31 -1.69 2.20
C ARG A 330 4.01 -0.97 2.54
N PRO A 331 2.86 -1.64 2.42
CA PRO A 331 1.60 -1.08 2.88
C PRO A 331 1.49 -1.19 4.41
N ALA A 332 0.90 -0.17 5.03
CA ALA A 332 0.50 -0.18 6.44
C ALA A 332 -0.93 0.38 6.56
N ASN A 333 -1.66 -0.04 7.60
CA ASN A 333 -3.06 0.35 7.84
C ASN A 333 -3.97 0.13 6.61
N CYS A 334 -3.68 -0.93 5.86
CA CYS A 334 -4.24 -1.17 4.55
C CYS A 334 -5.04 -2.48 4.54
N SER A 335 -6.18 -2.50 3.83
CA SER A 335 -6.96 -3.72 3.57
C SER A 335 -7.30 -3.92 2.09
N GLY A 336 -7.54 -5.18 1.72
CA GLY A 336 -7.96 -5.58 0.38
C GLY A 336 -6.86 -5.48 -0.68
N PHE A 337 -7.28 -5.48 -1.95
CA PHE A 337 -6.37 -5.58 -3.10
C PHE A 337 -5.37 -4.44 -3.22
N PHE A 338 -5.64 -3.32 -2.55
CA PHE A 338 -4.79 -2.14 -2.61
C PHE A 338 -3.45 -2.32 -1.86
N CYS A 339 -3.38 -3.32 -0.99
CA CYS A 339 -2.20 -3.69 -0.20
C CYS A 339 -1.42 -4.85 -0.81
N ASP A 340 -1.95 -5.41 -1.88
CA ASP A 340 -1.36 -6.55 -2.56
C ASP A 340 -0.21 -6.07 -3.46
N THR A 341 0.68 -6.98 -3.89
CA THR A 341 1.64 -6.65 -4.94
C THR A 341 0.92 -6.40 -6.28
N ARG A 342 1.39 -5.45 -7.10
CA ARG A 342 0.87 -5.20 -8.45
C ARG A 342 2.04 -4.93 -9.36
N SER A 343 2.07 -5.57 -10.51
CA SER A 343 3.13 -5.35 -11.49
C SER A 343 2.93 -3.99 -12.16
N LEU A 344 4.03 -3.30 -12.47
CA LEU A 344 4.02 -2.05 -13.25
C LEU A 344 3.43 -2.22 -14.66
N PHE A 345 3.44 -3.44 -15.18
CA PHE A 345 3.03 -3.78 -16.55
C PHE A 345 1.58 -4.26 -16.65
N GLY A 346 0.82 -4.19 -15.54
CA GLY A 346 -0.52 -4.79 -15.41
C GLY A 346 -0.46 -6.08 -14.60
N PHE A 347 -1.62 -6.46 -14.03
CA PHE A 347 -1.93 -7.53 -13.07
C PHE A 347 -1.73 -7.22 -11.56
#